data_AF-A0A1G8PG78-F1
#
_entry.id   AF-A0A1G8PG78-F1
#
_cell.length_a   1.000
_cell.length_b   1.000
_cell.length_c   1.000
_cell.angle_alpha   90.00
_cell.angle_beta   90.00
_cell.angle_gamma   90.00
#
_symmetry.space_group_name_H-M   'P 1'
#
loop_
_entity.id
_entity.type
_entity.pdbx_description
1 polymer ?
#
loop_
_entity_poly.entity_id
_entity_poly.type
_entity_poly.pdbx_seq_one_letter_code
_entity_poly.pdbx_strand_id
1 'polypeptide(L)'
;MTGFEVAPDQLQDRVRILGRLAELTADLVATSSRLAERQPLLGTAPPAQDLSRRLKDAGSGLAGEVGAAEREVREFRQMLADIRSTYTETDAEQERKADR
;
A
#
# COMPACT_ATOMS: atom_id res chain seq x y z
N MET A 1 2.69 12.67 35.11
CA MET A 1 2.68 11.46 34.27
C MET A 1 2.04 11.87 32.96
N THR A 2 2.81 12.07 31.90
CA THR A 2 2.29 12.49 30.59
C THR A 2 1.60 11.28 29.95
N GLY A 3 0.29 11.19 30.08
CA GLY A 3 -0.52 10.24 29.33
C GLY A 3 -0.48 10.64 27.85
N PHE A 4 -0.27 9.65 26.97
CA PHE A 4 -0.41 9.87 25.54
C PHE A 4 -1.91 9.89 25.22
N GLU A 5 -2.41 11.03 24.75
CA GLU A 5 -3.77 11.15 24.24
C GLU A 5 -3.81 10.57 22.82
N VAL A 6 -4.40 9.38 22.69
CA VAL A 6 -4.62 8.75 21.39
C VAL A 6 -5.96 9.25 20.86
N ALA A 7 -5.95 9.90 19.69
CA ALA A 7 -7.15 10.32 18.99
C ALA A 7 -7.54 9.24 17.95
N PRO A 8 -8.36 8.24 18.31
CA PRO A 8 -8.68 7.11 17.44
C PRO A 8 -9.31 7.54 16.10
N ASP A 9 -10.10 8.62 16.09
CA ASP A 9 -10.70 9.16 14.87
C ASP A 9 -9.65 9.71 13.89
N GLN A 10 -8.63 10.42 14.39
CA GLN A 10 -7.52 10.89 13.55
C GLN A 10 -6.69 9.72 13.00
N LEU A 11 -6.57 8.63 13.77
CA LEU A 11 -5.94 7.40 13.31
C LEU A 11 -6.74 6.78 12.16
N GLN A 12 -8.08 6.78 12.28
CA GLN A 12 -8.99 6.23 11.27
C GLN A 12 -8.93 7.02 9.96
N ASP A 13 -8.86 8.34 10.01
CA ASP A 13 -8.69 9.18 8.82
C ASP A 13 -7.36 8.92 8.12
N ARG A 14 -6.27 8.77 8.89
CA ARG A 14 -4.96 8.40 8.33
C ARG A 14 -4.99 7.01 7.69
N VAL A 15 -5.62 6.02 8.33
CA VAL A 15 -5.82 4.67 7.76
C VAL A 15 -6.60 4.74 6.45
N ARG A 16 -7.63 5.60 6.36
CA ARG A 16 -8.41 5.82 5.13
C ARG A 16 -7.56 6.38 4.01
N ILE A 17 -6.79 7.43 4.28
CA ILE A 17 -5.91 8.06 3.29
C ILE A 17 -4.89 7.06 2.77
N LEU A 18 -4.26 6.30 3.67
CA LEU A 18 -3.30 5.26 3.30
C LEU A 18 -3.95 4.12 2.52
N GLY A 19 -5.20 3.77 2.84
CA GLY A 19 -5.96 2.81 2.07
C GLY A 19 -6.20 3.25 0.63
N ARG A 20 -6.54 4.52 0.43
CA ARG A 20 -6.71 5.09 -0.91
C ARG A 20 -5.38 5.16 -1.68
N LEU A 21 -4.28 5.44 -0.99
CA LEU A 21 -2.94 5.40 -1.59
C LEU A 21 -2.56 3.98 -2.04
N ALA A 22 -2.92 2.96 -1.26
CA ALA A 22 -2.72 1.56 -1.65
C ALA A 22 -3.49 1.19 -2.92
N GLU A 23 -4.77 1.59 -3.00
CA GLU A 23 -5.61 1.34 -4.18
C GLU A 23 -5.04 1.98 -5.44
N LEU A 24 -4.64 3.26 -5.37
CA LEU A 24 -4.00 3.96 -6.49
C LEU A 24 -2.67 3.31 -6.89
N THR A 25 -1.91 2.83 -5.92
CA THR A 25 -0.65 2.09 -6.14
C THR A 25 -0.93 0.76 -6.85
N ALA A 26 -1.95 0.02 -6.42
CA ALA A 26 -2.35 -1.24 -7.04
C ALA A 26 -2.84 -1.04 -8.50
N ASP A 27 -3.62 0.01 -8.77
CA ASP A 27 -4.02 0.37 -10.14
C ASP A 27 -2.81 0.70 -11.03
N LEU A 28 -1.79 1.36 -10.47
CA LEU A 28 -0.54 1.63 -11.15
C LEU A 28 0.26 0.35 -11.41
N VAL A 29 0.32 -0.60 -10.46
CA VAL A 29 0.91 -1.94 -10.69
C VAL A 29 0.21 -2.60 -11.87
N ALA A 30 -1.13 -2.69 -11.81
CA ALA A 30 -1.91 -3.38 -12.83
C ALA A 30 -1.69 -2.77 -14.22
N THR A 31 -1.60 -1.45 -14.30
CA THR A 31 -1.35 -0.73 -15.56
C THR A 31 0.08 -0.96 -16.06
N SER A 32 1.07 -0.92 -15.16
CA SER A 32 2.49 -1.15 -15.49
C SER A 32 2.76 -2.60 -15.91
N SER A 33 2.16 -3.58 -15.22
CA SER A 33 2.23 -4.99 -15.60
C SER A 33 1.62 -5.25 -16.97
N ARG A 34 0.44 -4.68 -17.26
CA ARG A 34 -0.16 -4.77 -18.61
C ARG A 34 0.73 -4.14 -19.69
N LEU A 35 1.45 -3.06 -19.36
CA LEU A 35 2.42 -2.45 -20.26
C LEU A 35 3.63 -3.35 -20.47
N ALA A 36 4.15 -3.99 -19.42
CA ALA A 36 5.28 -4.93 -19.47
C ALA A 36 4.94 -6.22 -20.24
N GLU A 37 3.69 -6.68 -20.15
CA GLU A 37 3.19 -7.85 -20.87
C GLU A 37 2.99 -7.58 -22.37
N ARG A 38 2.69 -6.33 -22.75
CA ARG A 38 2.57 -5.96 -24.16
C ARG A 38 3.94 -5.95 -24.82
N GLN A 39 4.10 -6.74 -25.87
CA GLN A 39 5.24 -6.61 -26.76
C GLN A 39 5.14 -5.28 -27.51
N PRO A 40 6.03 -4.29 -27.28
CA PRO A 40 5.94 -3.01 -27.95
C PRO A 40 6.14 -3.23 -29.44
N LEU A 41 5.15 -2.88 -30.26
CA LEU A 41 5.21 -2.98 -31.71
C LEU A 41 6.03 -1.81 -32.27
N LEU A 42 7.34 -1.83 -31.99
CA LEU A 42 8.30 -0.80 -32.43
C LEU A 42 8.92 -1.13 -33.79
N GLY A 43 8.55 -2.26 -34.40
CA GLY A 43 9.08 -2.77 -35.66
C GLY A 43 10.11 -3.90 -35.47
N THR A 44 10.63 -4.43 -36.57
CA THR A 44 11.58 -5.57 -36.56
C THR A 44 13.05 -5.16 -36.71
N ALA A 45 13.33 -3.86 -36.88
CA ALA A 45 14.69 -3.36 -36.97
C ALA A 45 15.46 -3.64 -35.66
N PRO A 46 16.75 -4.00 -35.71
CA PRO A 46 17.54 -4.30 -34.51
C PRO A 46 17.47 -3.23 -33.39
N PRO A 47 17.50 -1.91 -33.69
CA PRO A 47 17.36 -0.88 -32.65
C PRO A 47 15.97 -0.87 -32.00
N ALA A 48 14.93 -1.17 -32.77
CA ALA A 48 13.56 -1.25 -32.28
C ALA A 48 13.36 -2.46 -31.35
N GLN A 49 13.98 -3.59 -31.68
CA GLN A 49 13.96 -4.78 -30.82
C GLN A 49 14.68 -4.52 -29.49
N ASP A 50 15.83 -3.83 -29.51
CA ASP A 50 16.55 -3.45 -28.29
C ASP A 50 15.71 -2.49 -27.43
N LEU A 51 15.05 -1.51 -28.04
CA LEU A 51 14.16 -0.59 -27.33
C LEU A 51 12.93 -1.31 -26.74
N SER A 52 12.30 -2.22 -27.49
CA SER A 52 11.19 -3.05 -27.00
C SER A 52 11.59 -3.88 -25.79
N ARG A 53 12.81 -4.45 -25.80
CA ARG A 53 13.34 -5.22 -24.68
C ARG A 53 13.56 -4.34 -23.45
N ARG A 54 14.24 -3.19 -23.60
CA ARG A 54 14.48 -2.26 -22.48
C ARG A 54 13.18 -1.77 -21.83
N LEU A 55 12.16 -1.48 -22.64
CA LEU A 55 10.85 -1.09 -22.13
C LEU A 55 10.18 -2.20 -21.34
N LYS A 56 10.28 -3.45 -21.80
CA LYS A 56 9.77 -4.62 -21.09
C LYS A 56 10.50 -4.83 -19.76
N ASP A 57 11.82 -4.71 -19.76
CA ASP A 57 12.64 -4.85 -18.55
C ASP A 57 12.30 -3.74 -17.53
N ALA A 58 12.18 -2.49 -17.98
CA ALA A 58 11.78 -1.36 -17.14
C ALA A 58 10.35 -1.52 -16.57
N GLY A 59 9.41 -1.98 -17.39
CA GLY A 59 8.04 -2.26 -16.95
C GLY A 59 7.99 -3.37 -15.89
N SER A 60 8.83 -4.40 -16.04
CA SER A 60 8.92 -5.51 -15.08
C SER A 60 9.56 -5.06 -13.75
N GLY A 61 10.60 -4.22 -13.81
CA GLY A 61 11.20 -3.60 -12.62
C GLY A 61 10.20 -2.72 -11.86
N LEU A 62 9.50 -1.84 -12.57
CA LEU A 62 8.48 -0.97 -11.99
C LEU A 62 7.34 -1.77 -11.34
N ALA A 63 6.83 -2.82 -12.01
CA ALA A 63 5.81 -3.68 -11.41
C ALA A 63 6.28 -4.33 -10.10
N GLY A 64 7.55 -4.73 -10.02
CA GLY A 64 8.15 -5.29 -8.81
C GLY A 64 8.25 -4.28 -7.66
N GLU A 65 8.76 -3.08 -7.94
CA GLU A 65 8.90 -1.99 -6.96
C GLU A 65 7.53 -1.54 -6.42
N VAL A 66 6.57 -1.33 -7.31
CA VAL A 66 5.23 -0.88 -6.93
C VAL A 66 4.49 -1.97 -6.14
N GLY A 67 4.68 -3.26 -6.49
CA GLY A 67 4.14 -4.37 -5.71
C GLY A 67 4.78 -4.53 -4.32
N ALA A 68 6.04 -4.11 -4.14
CA ALA A 68 6.66 -4.04 -2.81
C ALA A 68 6.04 -2.93 -1.96
N ALA A 69 5.85 -1.74 -2.54
CA ALA A 69 5.18 -0.63 -1.88
C ALA A 69 3.73 -0.98 -1.47
N GLU A 70 2.98 -1.69 -2.32
CA GLU A 70 1.64 -2.18 -1.99
C GLU A 70 1.64 -3.07 -0.73
N ARG A 71 2.60 -4.00 -0.62
CA ARG A 71 2.74 -4.88 0.55
C ARG A 71 3.03 -4.10 1.82
N GLU A 72 3.96 -3.16 1.78
CA GLU A 72 4.29 -2.31 2.94
C GLU A 72 3.07 -1.50 3.42
N VAL A 73 2.30 -0.91 2.50
CA VAL A 73 1.09 -0.16 2.88
C VAL A 73 0.04 -1.10 3.49
N ARG A 74 -0.10 -2.32 2.96
CA ARG A 74 -1.02 -3.32 3.53
C ARG A 74 -0.61 -3.74 4.95
N GLU A 75 0.66 -4.02 5.17
CA GLU A 75 1.20 -4.38 6.48
C GLU A 75 1.01 -3.23 7.48
N PHE A 76 1.27 -1.99 7.07
CA PHE A 76 1.07 -0.82 7.90
C PHE A 76 -0.41 -0.61 8.26
N ARG A 77 -1.34 -0.83 7.32
CA ARG A 77 -2.78 -0.80 7.61
C ARG A 77 -3.19 -1.85 8.64
N GLN A 78 -2.64 -3.06 8.56
CA GLN A 78 -2.91 -4.11 9.54
C GLN A 78 -2.39 -3.71 10.93
N MET A 79 -1.16 -3.21 11.01
CA MET A 79 -0.56 -2.74 12.26
C MET A 79 -1.41 -1.64 12.92
N LEU A 80 -1.89 -0.66 12.15
CA LEU A 80 -2.75 0.40 12.69
C LEU A 80 -4.11 -0.15 13.18
N ALA A 81 -4.67 -1.15 12.49
CA ALA A 81 -5.91 -1.78 12.91
C ALA A 81 -5.73 -2.56 14.23
N ASP A 82 -4.61 -3.26 14.38
CA ASP A 82 -4.26 -4.02 15.58
C ASP A 82 -4.04 -3.08 16.77
N ILE A 83 -3.26 -2.02 16.59
CA ILE A 83 -3.03 -0.98 17.62
C ILE A 83 -4.37 -0.41 18.09
N ARG A 84 -5.25 -0.04 17.15
CA ARG A 84 -6.58 0.47 17.49
C ARG A 84 -7.35 -0.55 18.33
N SER A 85 -7.39 -1.82 17.92
CA SER A 85 -8.10 -2.88 18.67
C SER A 85 -7.63 -2.92 20.12
N THR A 86 -6.32 -2.94 20.34
CA THR A 86 -5.71 -2.94 21.68
C THR A 86 -6.14 -1.73 22.51
N TYR A 87 -6.18 -0.53 21.93
CA TYR A 87 -6.63 0.66 22.65
C TYR A 87 -8.12 0.57 23.02
N THR A 88 -8.99 0.23 22.07
CA THR A 88 -10.44 0.08 22.37
C THR A 88 -10.73 -1.02 23.39
N GLU A 89 -10.00 -2.14 23.35
CA GLU A 89 -10.13 -3.22 24.34
C GLU A 89 -9.67 -2.75 25.73
N THR A 90 -8.56 -2.02 25.78
CA THR A 90 -8.03 -1.47 27.04
C THR A 90 -9.00 -0.45 27.64
N ASP A 91 -9.50 0.49 26.84
CA ASP A 91 -10.46 1.50 27.31
C ASP A 91 -11.75 0.83 27.83
N ALA A 92 -12.29 -0.15 27.09
CA ALA A 92 -13.46 -0.90 27.52
C ALA A 92 -13.22 -1.72 28.81
N GLU A 93 -12.01 -2.25 29.03
CA GLU A 93 -11.65 -2.91 30.29
C GLU A 93 -11.53 -1.94 31.46
N GLN A 94 -11.01 -0.73 31.23
CA GLN A 94 -10.92 0.30 32.27
C GLN A 94 -12.30 0.82 32.66
N GLU A 95 -13.20 1.06 31.70
CA GLU A 95 -14.59 1.44 31.97
C GLU A 95 -15.31 0.38 32.81
N ARG A 96 -15.20 -0.90 32.46
CA ARG A 96 -15.80 -2.01 33.24
C ARG A 96 -15.25 -2.14 34.66
N LYS A 97 -14.00 -1.72 34.90
CA LYS A 97 -13.39 -1.72 36.24
C LYS A 97 -13.80 -0.50 37.06
N ALA A 98 -14.13 0.63 36.42
CA ALA A 98 -14.62 1.83 37.07
C ALA A 98 -16.11 1.71 37.49
N ASP A 99 -16.89 0.91 36.78
CA ASP A 99 -18.32 0.65 37.05
C ASP A 99 -18.58 -0.46 38.11
N ARG A 100 -17.54 -1.05 38.70
CA ARG A 100 -17.62 -2.08 39.76
C ARG A 100 -17.14 -1.56 41.10
#